data_AF-S0ES54-F1
#
_entry.id   AF-S0ES54-F1
#
_cell.length_a   1.000
_cell.length_b   1.000
_cell.length_c   1.000
_cell.angle_alpha   90.00
_cell.angle_beta   90.00
_cell.angle_gamma   90.00
#
_symmetry.space_group_name_H-M   'P 1'
#
loop_
_entity.id
_entity.type
_entity.pdbx_description
1 polymer ?
#
loop_
_entity_poly.entity_id
_entity_poly.type
_entity_poly.pdbx_seq_one_letter_code
_entity_poly.pdbx_strand_id
1 'polypeptide(L)'
;MLVDNPILTSPFEEPTRYWAYEAGQPILKEGWRAAGYYLKARTRGPQMALLEEEFVPLELVNTLRERVKGWRERGYPGVTPITRQLLNHWNNPERERKLFFCQREAAEALVWLVEASPAEKQGIVVPKDDKLTRYACKMATGSGKTVVMGMVIAWQVLNKLANPQDRRFCDAVLIVCPNLTIKERLQGAQGTG
;
A
#
# COMPACT_ATOMS: atom_id res chain seq x y z
N MET A 1 0.86 18.26 -21.98
CA MET A 1 2.27 18.15 -22.46
C MET A 1 3.01 17.16 -21.57
N LEU A 2 3.99 16.44 -22.12
CA LEU A 2 4.89 15.55 -21.36
C LEU A 2 5.98 16.40 -20.69
N VAL A 3 6.39 16.02 -19.48
CA VAL A 3 7.45 16.68 -18.71
C VAL A 3 8.81 16.05 -19.06
N ASP A 4 9.86 16.86 -19.21
CA ASP A 4 11.18 16.39 -19.65
C ASP A 4 11.84 15.41 -18.66
N ASN A 5 11.62 15.59 -17.35
CA ASN A 5 12.03 14.63 -16.33
C ASN A 5 10.81 14.11 -15.53
N PRO A 6 10.22 12.98 -15.94
CA PRO A 6 9.05 12.43 -15.27
C PRO A 6 9.38 11.77 -13.91
N ILE A 7 10.65 11.43 -13.64
CA ILE A 7 11.07 10.73 -12.43
C ILE A 7 11.63 11.74 -11.43
N LEU A 8 10.86 11.98 -10.36
CA LEU A 8 11.19 12.98 -9.33
C LEU A 8 11.80 12.40 -8.05
N THR A 9 11.55 11.13 -7.75
CA THR A 9 11.81 10.52 -6.43
C THR A 9 12.45 9.14 -6.57
N SER A 10 13.30 8.79 -5.60
CA SER A 10 13.82 7.43 -5.46
C SER A 10 12.68 6.43 -5.21
N PRO A 11 12.73 5.21 -5.78
CA PRO A 11 11.72 4.17 -5.49
C PRO A 11 11.85 3.58 -4.08
N PHE A 12 12.96 3.85 -3.37
CA PHE A 12 13.27 3.30 -2.06
C PHE A 12 12.91 4.24 -0.89
N GLU A 13 12.72 5.53 -1.18
CA GLU A 13 12.43 6.58 -0.20
C GLU A 13 10.99 7.05 -0.29
N GLU A 14 10.53 7.72 0.77
CA GLU A 14 9.20 8.34 0.78
C GLU A 14 9.13 9.45 -0.29
N PRO A 15 8.08 9.50 -1.13
CA PRO A 15 7.94 10.53 -2.14
C PRO A 15 7.79 11.92 -1.51
N THR A 16 8.68 12.85 -1.88
CA THR A 16 8.66 14.23 -1.39
C THR A 16 8.10 15.23 -2.38
N ARG A 17 7.95 14.85 -3.65
CA ARG A 17 7.51 15.73 -4.76
C ARG A 17 6.67 14.97 -5.76
N TYR A 18 5.77 15.66 -6.44
CA TYR A 18 4.95 15.09 -7.52
C TYR A 18 4.58 16.12 -8.58
N TRP A 19 4.33 15.65 -9.80
CA TRP A 19 3.72 16.45 -10.86
C TRP A 19 2.20 16.50 -10.68
N ALA A 20 1.66 17.70 -10.49
CA ALA A 20 0.24 18.00 -10.60
C ALA A 20 -0.07 18.51 -12.02
N TYR A 21 -1.27 18.24 -12.54
CA TYR A 21 -1.70 18.81 -13.81
C TYR A 21 -2.83 19.79 -13.53
N GLU A 22 -2.58 21.07 -13.77
CA GLU A 22 -3.55 22.15 -13.60
C GLU A 22 -3.72 22.84 -14.95
N ALA A 23 -4.97 22.96 -15.42
CA ALA A 23 -5.29 23.49 -16.76
C ALA A 23 -4.45 22.86 -17.91
N GLY A 24 -4.09 21.57 -17.78
CA GLY A 24 -3.31 20.85 -18.78
C GLY A 24 -1.79 21.10 -18.75
N GLN A 25 -1.29 21.91 -17.81
CA GLN A 25 0.13 22.16 -17.59
C GLN A 25 0.67 21.38 -16.38
N PRO A 26 1.85 20.75 -16.49
CA PRO A 26 2.49 20.09 -15.36
C PRO A 26 3.11 21.12 -14.41
N ILE A 27 2.69 21.08 -13.14
CA ILE A 27 3.20 21.92 -12.06
C ILE A 27 3.86 21.01 -11.04
N LEU A 28 5.11 21.32 -10.68
CA LEU A 28 5.81 20.60 -9.63
C LEU A 28 5.25 21.03 -8.27
N LYS A 29 4.77 20.08 -7.47
CA LYS A 29 4.33 20.31 -6.10
C LYS A 29 5.18 19.55 -5.11
N GLU A 30 5.44 20.19 -3.98
CA GLU A 30 6.06 19.59 -2.80
C GLU A 30 5.06 18.71 -2.04
N GLY A 31 5.59 17.76 -1.30
CA GLY A 31 4.85 16.77 -0.53
C GLY A 31 4.46 15.53 -1.33
N TRP A 32 3.58 14.74 -0.74
CA TRP A 32 3.11 13.49 -1.33
C TRP A 32 1.74 13.69 -1.99
N ARG A 33 1.59 13.18 -3.20
CA ARG A 33 0.31 13.19 -3.92
C ARG A 33 -0.78 12.49 -3.12
N ALA A 34 -1.85 13.23 -2.82
CA ALA A 34 -3.07 12.69 -2.21
C ALA A 34 -3.64 11.53 -3.03
N ALA A 35 -4.07 10.48 -2.35
CA ALA A 35 -4.85 9.41 -2.95
C ALA A 35 -6.23 9.96 -3.33
N GLY A 36 -6.68 9.64 -4.53
CA GLY A 36 -7.93 10.15 -5.09
C GLY A 36 -8.16 9.61 -6.50
N TYR A 37 -9.26 10.03 -7.11
CA TYR A 37 -9.60 9.75 -8.50
C TYR A 37 -10.23 10.98 -9.14
N TYR A 38 -10.13 11.08 -10.46
CA TYR A 38 -10.78 12.16 -11.21
C TYR A 38 -12.14 11.70 -11.72
N LEU A 39 -13.17 12.51 -11.48
CA LEU A 39 -14.49 12.33 -12.10
C LEU A 39 -14.59 13.23 -13.32
N LYS A 40 -15.06 12.65 -14.43
CA LYS A 40 -15.53 13.45 -15.57
C LYS A 40 -16.99 13.81 -15.32
N ALA A 41 -17.31 15.10 -15.30
CA ALA A 41 -18.68 15.58 -15.18
C ALA A 41 -19.54 14.97 -16.31
N ARG A 42 -20.57 14.18 -15.95
CA ARG A 42 -21.59 13.68 -16.88
C ARG A 42 -22.67 14.77 -17.09
N THR A 43 -22.34 15.86 -17.77
CA THR A 43 -23.37 16.83 -18.17
C THR A 43 -23.98 16.42 -19.52
N ARG A 44 -25.30 16.24 -19.54
CA ARG A 44 -26.10 16.04 -20.76
C ARG A 44 -26.16 17.36 -21.54
N GLY A 45 -25.28 17.55 -22.53
CA GLY A 45 -25.39 18.68 -23.46
C GLY A 45 -24.18 18.79 -24.41
N PRO A 46 -24.38 19.02 -25.72
CA PRO A 46 -23.31 19.01 -26.72
C PRO A 46 -22.40 20.25 -26.73
N GLN A 47 -22.54 21.20 -25.79
CA GLN A 47 -21.87 22.51 -25.86
C GLN A 47 -20.96 22.89 -24.69
N MET A 48 -20.83 22.06 -23.65
CA MET A 48 -19.88 22.34 -22.53
C MET A 48 -19.25 21.04 -22.03
N ALA A 49 -18.67 20.26 -22.94
CA ALA A 49 -17.97 19.01 -22.66
C ALA A 49 -16.43 19.20 -22.58
N LEU A 50 -15.93 20.43 -22.40
CA LEU A 50 -14.57 20.69 -21.90
C LEU A 50 -14.64 20.68 -20.36
N LEU A 51 -14.53 19.51 -19.73
CA LEU A 51 -13.27 18.96 -19.22
C LEU A 51 -12.72 19.66 -17.96
N GLU A 52 -13.58 20.00 -16.99
CA GLU A 52 -13.10 20.07 -15.61
C GLU A 52 -13.18 18.66 -15.01
N GLU A 53 -12.02 17.98 -14.98
CA GLU A 53 -11.85 16.75 -14.21
C GLU A 53 -11.78 17.12 -12.72
N GLU A 54 -12.84 16.84 -11.97
CA GLU A 54 -12.86 17.11 -10.54
C GLU A 54 -12.08 16.02 -9.79
N PHE A 55 -11.11 16.43 -8.99
CA PHE A 55 -10.34 15.51 -8.14
C PHE A 55 -11.13 15.19 -6.87
N VAL A 56 -11.49 13.92 -6.70
CA VAL A 56 -12.13 13.42 -5.48
C VAL A 56 -11.09 12.71 -4.61
N PRO A 57 -10.74 13.25 -3.43
CA PRO A 57 -9.79 12.61 -2.52
C PRO A 57 -10.39 11.35 -1.86
N LEU A 58 -9.52 10.38 -1.58
CA LEU A 58 -9.83 9.21 -0.76
C LEU A 58 -9.43 9.49 0.69
N GLU A 59 -10.29 10.23 1.40
CA GLU A 59 -10.03 10.70 2.76
C GLU A 59 -9.51 9.60 3.70
N LEU A 60 -10.22 8.48 3.78
CA LEU A 60 -9.82 7.35 4.64
C LEU A 60 -8.39 6.85 4.34
N VAL A 61 -8.00 6.82 3.06
CA VAL A 61 -6.66 6.38 2.64
C VAL A 61 -5.61 7.42 2.98
N ASN A 62 -5.90 8.70 2.79
CA ASN A 62 -4.99 9.79 3.13
C ASN A 62 -4.76 9.87 4.64
N THR A 63 -5.82 9.79 5.45
CA THR A 63 -5.71 9.71 6.90
C THR A 63 -4.93 8.46 7.34
N LEU A 64 -5.19 7.30 6.73
CA LEU A 64 -4.44 6.08 7.05
C LEU A 64 -2.94 6.26 6.80
N ARG A 65 -2.54 6.88 5.68
CA ARG A 65 -1.13 7.15 5.38
C ARG A 65 -0.45 8.03 6.43
N GLU A 66 -1.12 9.10 6.86
CA GLU A 66 -0.61 9.98 7.92
C GLU A 66 -0.45 9.22 9.25
N ARG A 67 -1.44 8.39 9.62
CA ARG A 67 -1.40 7.58 10.84
C ARG A 67 -0.28 6.56 10.80
N VAL A 68 -0.13 5.84 9.70
CA VAL A 68 0.93 4.84 9.50
C VAL A 68 2.30 5.51 9.53
N LYS A 69 2.46 6.68 8.90
CA LYS A 69 3.70 7.47 8.97
C LYS A 69 4.05 7.85 10.39
N GLY A 70 3.13 8.47 11.14
CA GLY A 70 3.39 8.84 12.53
C GLY A 70 3.69 7.61 13.41
N TRP A 71 2.99 6.49 13.20
CA TRP A 71 3.23 5.24 13.91
C TRP A 71 4.61 4.64 13.59
N ARG A 72 5.06 4.73 12.33
CA ARG A 72 6.41 4.35 11.89
C ARG A 72 7.48 5.19 12.58
N GLU A 73 7.32 6.50 12.60
CA GLU A 73 8.26 7.45 13.21
C GLU A 73 8.41 7.23 14.72
N ARG A 74 7.35 6.78 15.39
CA ARG A 74 7.39 6.38 16.82
C ARG A 74 7.95 4.97 17.05
N GLY A 75 8.46 4.30 16.02
CA GLY A 75 9.05 2.97 16.13
C GLY A 75 8.02 1.85 16.35
N TYR A 76 6.85 1.93 15.72
CA TYR A 76 5.85 0.85 15.70
C TYR A 76 5.34 0.45 17.10
N PRO A 77 4.74 1.36 17.89
CA PRO A 77 4.15 0.99 19.18
C PRO A 77 3.03 -0.04 19.02
N GLY A 78 2.93 -0.96 19.99
CA GLY A 78 1.83 -1.94 20.06
C GLY A 78 1.96 -3.20 19.21
N VAL A 79 3.00 -3.34 18.38
CA VAL A 79 3.22 -4.58 17.61
C VAL A 79 3.81 -5.70 18.45
N THR A 80 3.61 -6.95 18.02
CA THR A 80 4.29 -8.11 18.60
C THR A 80 5.82 -8.03 18.43
N PRO A 81 6.60 -8.77 19.24
CA PRO A 81 8.04 -8.87 19.05
C PRO A 81 8.44 -9.40 17.67
N ILE A 82 7.69 -10.35 17.10
CA ILE A 82 7.96 -10.92 15.77
C ILE A 82 7.73 -9.88 14.68
N THR A 83 6.60 -9.15 14.75
CA THR A 83 6.31 -8.07 13.82
C THR A 83 7.36 -6.98 13.89
N ARG A 84 7.84 -6.62 15.08
CA ARG A 84 8.94 -5.64 15.24
C ARG A 84 10.22 -6.10 14.55
N GLN A 85 10.61 -7.37 14.71
CA GLN A 85 11.79 -7.92 14.04
C GLN A 85 11.64 -7.91 12.51
N LEU A 86 10.47 -8.30 12.00
CA LEU A 86 10.17 -8.25 10.56
C LEU A 86 10.24 -6.83 10.01
N LEU A 87 9.59 -5.87 10.68
CA LEU A 87 9.62 -4.46 10.29
C LEU A 87 11.06 -3.93 10.29
N ASN A 88 11.87 -4.23 11.31
CA ASN A 88 13.28 -3.82 11.35
C ASN A 88 14.08 -4.45 10.20
N HIS A 89 13.84 -5.74 9.91
CA HIS A 89 14.51 -6.45 8.82
C HIS A 89 14.13 -5.92 7.43
N TRP A 90 12.87 -5.55 7.21
CA TRP A 90 12.39 -4.96 5.95
C TRP A 90 12.84 -3.52 5.76
N ASN A 91 13.04 -2.78 6.85
CA ASN A 91 13.50 -1.41 6.85
C ASN A 91 15.03 -1.26 6.90
N ASN A 92 15.77 -2.36 7.02
CA ASN A 92 17.24 -2.31 7.11
C ASN A 92 17.86 -1.77 5.80
N PRO A 93 18.59 -0.64 5.83
CA PRO A 93 19.25 -0.08 4.65
C PRO A 93 20.38 -0.97 4.10
N GLU A 94 20.94 -1.86 4.92
CA GLU A 94 22.03 -2.77 4.54
C GLU A 94 21.52 -4.10 3.97
N ARG A 95 20.19 -4.23 3.78
CA ARG A 95 19.60 -5.42 3.16
C ARG A 95 20.09 -5.55 1.72
N GLU A 96 20.63 -6.73 1.38
CA GLU A 96 21.13 -7.07 0.03
C GLU A 96 20.13 -6.68 -1.08
N ARG A 97 18.84 -7.01 -0.87
CA ARG A 97 17.74 -6.63 -1.77
C ARG A 97 16.82 -5.64 -1.10
N LYS A 98 17.11 -4.35 -1.27
CA LYS A 98 16.30 -3.23 -0.75
C LYS A 98 14.86 -3.32 -1.26
N LEU A 99 13.91 -3.13 -0.35
CA LEU A 99 12.49 -3.08 -0.68
C LEU A 99 12.12 -1.67 -1.14
N PHE A 100 11.22 -1.57 -2.13
CA PHE A 100 10.65 -0.29 -2.52
C PHE A 100 9.81 0.29 -1.38
N PHE A 101 9.75 1.62 -1.30
CA PHE A 101 8.97 2.31 -0.30
C PHE A 101 7.50 1.86 -0.32
N CYS A 102 6.90 1.77 -1.52
CA CYS A 102 5.52 1.31 -1.66
C CYS A 102 5.27 -0.12 -1.18
N GLN A 103 6.29 -0.99 -1.19
CA GLN A 103 6.18 -2.37 -0.66
C GLN A 103 6.17 -2.35 0.88
N ARG A 104 7.08 -1.57 1.47
CA ARG A 104 7.16 -1.35 2.92
C ARG A 104 5.89 -0.71 3.45
N GLU A 105 5.44 0.37 2.82
CA GLU A 105 4.21 1.09 3.15
C GLU A 105 2.98 0.17 3.09
N ALA A 106 2.85 -0.65 2.04
CA ALA A 106 1.73 -1.57 1.92
C ALA A 106 1.70 -2.61 3.04
N ALA A 107 2.85 -3.19 3.39
CA ALA A 107 2.94 -4.13 4.51
C ALA A 107 2.65 -3.44 5.84
N GLU A 108 3.25 -2.29 6.10
CA GLU A 108 3.06 -1.50 7.33
C GLU A 108 1.61 -1.06 7.52
N ALA A 109 0.91 -0.66 6.45
CA ALA A 109 -0.50 -0.31 6.53
C ALA A 109 -1.37 -1.49 6.97
N LEU A 110 -1.11 -2.69 6.44
CA LEU A 110 -1.82 -3.91 6.84
C LEU A 110 -1.51 -4.30 8.28
N VAL A 111 -0.23 -4.21 8.67
CA VAL A 111 0.21 -4.45 10.05
C VAL A 111 -0.49 -3.47 11.00
N TRP A 112 -0.52 -2.18 10.67
CA TRP A 112 -1.15 -1.16 11.48
C TRP A 112 -2.65 -1.42 11.67
N LEU A 113 -3.37 -1.75 10.60
CA LEU A 113 -4.80 -2.07 10.66
C LEU A 113 -5.09 -3.23 11.63
N VAL A 114 -4.23 -4.24 11.68
CA VAL A 114 -4.41 -5.44 12.52
C VAL A 114 -3.89 -5.24 13.95
N GLU A 115 -2.67 -4.73 14.10
CA GLU A 115 -1.95 -4.73 15.38
C GLU A 115 -1.96 -3.40 16.14
N ALA A 116 -2.19 -2.26 15.49
CA ALA A 116 -2.21 -0.98 16.19
C ALA A 116 -3.32 -0.97 17.26
N SER A 117 -3.09 -0.21 18.33
CA SER A 117 -4.04 -0.13 19.45
C SER A 117 -5.37 0.49 19.00
N PRO A 118 -6.48 0.25 19.72
CA PRO A 118 -7.75 0.91 19.43
C PRO A 118 -7.66 2.44 19.45
N ALA A 119 -6.81 3.01 20.32
CA ALA A 119 -6.56 4.45 20.39
C ALA A 119 -5.89 4.98 19.11
N GLU A 120 -4.92 4.25 18.56
CA GLU A 120 -4.29 4.62 17.28
C GLU A 120 -5.30 4.60 16.13
N LYS A 121 -6.25 3.66 16.17
CA LYS A 121 -7.27 3.45 15.13
C LYS A 121 -8.52 4.32 15.31
N GLN A 122 -8.54 5.22 16.29
CA GLN A 122 -9.70 6.08 16.54
C GLN A 122 -10.05 6.90 15.30
N GLY A 123 -11.32 6.85 14.88
CA GLY A 123 -11.81 7.54 13.68
C GLY A 123 -11.57 6.80 12.36
N ILE A 124 -10.83 5.68 12.37
CA ILE A 124 -10.65 4.83 11.19
C ILE A 124 -11.72 3.73 11.20
N VAL A 125 -12.70 3.87 10.30
CA VAL A 125 -13.76 2.88 10.10
C VAL A 125 -13.57 2.25 8.73
N VAL A 126 -13.15 0.97 8.71
CA VAL A 126 -13.09 0.19 7.47
C VAL A 126 -14.46 -0.44 7.22
N PRO A 127 -15.09 -0.18 6.06
CA PRO A 127 -16.36 -0.82 5.72
C PRO A 127 -16.26 -2.34 5.78
N LYS A 128 -17.29 -2.97 6.34
CA LYS A 128 -17.40 -4.43 6.41
C LYS A 128 -18.30 -4.93 5.28
N ASP A 129 -17.93 -6.06 4.71
CA ASP A 129 -18.75 -6.82 3.79
C ASP A 129 -19.36 -7.99 4.59
N ASP A 130 -20.62 -7.83 4.98
CA ASP A 130 -21.29 -8.67 5.99
C ASP A 130 -20.47 -8.73 7.30
N LYS A 131 -19.85 -9.88 7.60
CA LYS A 131 -19.03 -10.10 8.81
C LYS A 131 -17.53 -10.01 8.55
N LEU A 132 -17.11 -9.79 7.31
CA LEU A 132 -15.71 -9.82 6.90
C LEU A 132 -15.18 -8.42 6.64
N THR A 133 -14.05 -8.10 7.28
CA THR A 133 -13.26 -6.92 6.92
C THR A 133 -12.33 -7.32 5.75
N ARG A 134 -12.43 -6.59 4.64
CA ARG A 134 -11.57 -6.80 3.47
C ARG A 134 -10.55 -5.67 3.36
N TYR A 135 -9.29 -6.03 3.21
CA TYR A 135 -8.22 -5.08 2.92
C TYR A 135 -7.74 -5.24 1.49
N ALA A 136 -7.42 -4.11 0.84
CA ALA A 136 -6.93 -4.09 -0.52
C ALA A 136 -5.76 -3.12 -0.65
N CYS A 137 -4.65 -3.60 -1.22
CA CYS A 137 -3.52 -2.76 -1.59
C CYS A 137 -3.57 -2.48 -3.10
N LYS A 138 -3.89 -1.25 -3.50
CA LYS A 138 -3.84 -0.84 -4.91
C LYS A 138 -2.43 -0.38 -5.25
N MET A 139 -1.72 -1.17 -6.07
CA MET A 139 -0.33 -0.92 -6.42
C MET A 139 -0.09 -0.99 -7.93
N ALA A 140 0.80 -0.14 -8.43
CA ALA A 140 1.19 -0.08 -9.83
C ALA A 140 1.75 -1.42 -10.34
N THR A 141 1.62 -1.68 -11.64
CA THR A 141 2.28 -2.83 -12.28
C THR A 141 3.79 -2.63 -12.23
N GLY A 142 4.55 -3.71 -11.95
CA GLY A 142 6.00 -3.63 -11.76
C GLY A 142 6.47 -3.20 -10.36
N SER A 143 5.58 -2.73 -9.47
CA SER A 143 5.98 -2.28 -8.12
C SER A 143 6.23 -3.42 -7.11
N GLY A 144 6.17 -4.68 -7.53
CA GLY A 144 6.41 -5.85 -6.68
C GLY A 144 5.25 -6.26 -5.77
N LYS A 145 4.01 -6.30 -6.29
CA LYS A 145 2.83 -6.82 -5.56
C LYS A 145 3.07 -8.20 -4.92
N THR A 146 3.74 -9.11 -5.65
CA THR A 146 4.07 -10.45 -5.15
C THR A 146 5.02 -10.42 -3.95
N VAL A 147 5.94 -9.44 -3.90
CA VAL A 147 6.83 -9.25 -2.74
C VAL A 147 6.00 -8.89 -1.51
N VAL A 148 5.04 -7.97 -1.65
CA VAL A 148 4.11 -7.61 -0.58
C VAL A 148 3.28 -8.80 -0.12
N MET A 149 2.78 -9.64 -1.05
CA MET A 149 2.09 -10.88 -0.68
C MET A 149 2.99 -11.78 0.18
N GLY A 150 4.24 -11.99 -0.21
CA GLY A 150 5.20 -12.76 0.58
C GLY A 150 5.47 -12.17 1.96
N MET A 151 5.59 -10.83 2.06
CA MET A 151 5.74 -10.13 3.34
C MET A 151 4.54 -10.36 4.25
N VAL A 152 3.32 -10.25 3.72
CA VAL A 152 2.07 -10.47 4.48
C VAL A 152 1.99 -11.91 4.96
N ILE A 153 2.31 -12.88 4.11
CA ILE A 153 2.31 -14.31 4.46
C ILE A 153 3.32 -14.59 5.56
N ALA A 154 4.57 -14.11 5.41
CA ALA A 154 5.61 -14.28 6.43
C ALA A 154 5.18 -13.67 7.77
N TRP A 155 4.62 -12.46 7.75
CA TRP A 155 4.10 -11.80 8.94
C TRP A 155 2.98 -12.59 9.64
N GLN A 156 2.00 -13.07 8.88
CA GLN A 156 0.87 -13.85 9.41
C GLN A 156 1.36 -15.17 10.01
N VAL A 157 2.10 -15.97 9.23
CA VAL A 157 2.55 -17.31 9.63
C VAL A 157 3.51 -17.24 10.82
N LEU A 158 4.51 -16.35 10.81
CA LEU A 158 5.50 -16.28 11.88
C LEU A 158 4.88 -15.82 13.20
N ASN A 159 3.95 -14.87 13.17
CA ASN A 159 3.22 -14.48 14.38
C ASN A 159 2.32 -15.60 14.90
N LYS A 160 1.65 -16.32 13.99
CA LYS A 160 0.80 -17.46 14.37
C LYS A 160 1.60 -18.58 15.02
N LEU A 161 2.79 -18.89 14.50
CA LEU A 161 3.70 -19.87 15.07
C LEU A 161 4.23 -19.43 16.44
N ALA A 162 4.57 -18.16 16.61
CA ALA A 162 5.07 -17.63 17.87
C ALA A 162 3.99 -17.57 18.97
N ASN A 163 2.72 -17.35 18.59
CA ASN A 163 1.59 -17.39 19.52
C ASN A 163 0.35 -18.04 18.86
N PRO A 164 0.19 -19.37 18.96
CA PRO A 164 -0.92 -20.09 18.34
C PRO A 164 -2.31 -19.67 18.82
N GLN A 165 -2.41 -19.08 20.01
CA GLN A 165 -3.69 -18.61 20.59
C GLN A 165 -4.11 -17.23 20.06
N ASP A 166 -3.21 -16.48 19.43
CA ASP A 166 -3.55 -15.18 18.87
C ASP A 166 -4.42 -15.37 17.61
N ARG A 167 -5.65 -14.88 17.68
CA ARG A 167 -6.66 -14.99 16.61
C ARG A 167 -6.51 -13.93 15.53
N ARG A 168 -5.62 -12.95 15.72
CA ARG A 168 -5.32 -11.92 14.71
C ARG A 168 -4.52 -12.47 13.53
N PHE A 169 -3.85 -13.60 13.72
CA PHE A 169 -2.94 -14.19 12.74
C PHE A 169 -3.39 -15.55 12.23
N CYS A 170 -3.00 -15.90 11.01
CA CYS A 170 -3.24 -17.20 10.40
C CYS A 170 -1.96 -17.85 9.85
N ASP A 171 -1.95 -19.17 9.78
CA ASP A 171 -0.91 -20.01 9.18
C ASP A 171 -1.38 -20.70 7.88
N ALA A 172 -2.68 -20.63 7.58
CA ALA A 172 -3.28 -21.08 6.33
C ALA A 172 -3.51 -19.91 5.36
N VAL A 173 -3.01 -20.03 4.13
CA VAL A 173 -3.09 -19.00 3.09
C VAL A 173 -3.61 -19.59 1.78
N LEU A 174 -4.62 -18.95 1.19
CA LEU A 174 -5.12 -19.23 -0.14
C LEU A 174 -4.77 -18.07 -1.09
N ILE A 175 -4.08 -18.38 -2.18
CA ILE A 175 -3.79 -17.42 -3.26
C ILE A 175 -4.62 -17.80 -4.48
N VAL A 176 -5.50 -16.89 -4.89
CA VAL A 176 -6.31 -17.03 -6.11
C VAL A 176 -5.73 -16.14 -7.20
N CYS A 177 -5.53 -16.70 -8.38
CA CYS A 177 -5.01 -16.00 -9.55
C CYS A 177 -5.92 -16.23 -10.76
N PRO A 178 -5.96 -15.30 -11.74
CA PRO A 178 -6.95 -15.32 -12.81
C PRO A 178 -6.71 -16.40 -13.87
N ASN A 179 -5.48 -16.93 -14.00
CA ASN A 179 -5.14 -17.97 -14.96
C ASN A 179 -3.85 -18.73 -14.57
N LEU A 180 -3.59 -19.84 -15.27
CA LEU A 180 -2.42 -20.71 -15.06
C LEU A 180 -1.10 -19.98 -15.29
N THR A 181 -1.00 -19.07 -16.27
CA THR A 181 0.23 -18.31 -16.53
C THR A 181 0.63 -17.45 -15.33
N ILE A 182 -0.34 -16.81 -14.65
CA ILE A 182 -0.05 -16.07 -13.42
C ILE A 182 0.27 -17.03 -12.27
N LYS A 183 -0.42 -18.18 -12.19
CA LYS A 183 -0.12 -19.22 -11.19
C LYS A 183 1.34 -19.68 -11.28
N GLU A 184 1.82 -20.02 -12.48
CA GLU A 184 3.19 -20.48 -12.72
C GLU A 184 4.22 -19.42 -12.29
N ARG A 185 3.97 -18.14 -12.59
CA ARG A 185 4.82 -17.03 -12.13
C ARG A 185 4.83 -16.88 -10.60
N LEU A 186 3.70 -17.16 -9.94
CA LEU A 186 3.58 -17.09 -8.48
C LEU A 186 4.22 -18.29 -7.76
N GLN A 187 4.26 -19.46 -8.40
CA GLN A 187 4.93 -20.66 -7.87
C GLN A 187 6.46 -20.54 -7.89
N GLY A 188 7.00 -19.46 -8.47
CA GLY A 188 8.40 -19.38 -8.87
C GLY A 188 8.61 -20.13 -10.18
N ALA A 189 9.55 -19.68 -11.00
CA ALA A 189 9.90 -20.41 -12.22
C ALA A 189 10.29 -21.85 -11.85
N GLN A 190 9.44 -22.82 -12.15
CA GLN A 190 9.88 -24.19 -12.30
C GLN A 190 10.52 -24.31 -13.70
N GLY A 191 11.79 -24.72 -13.73
CA GLY A 191 12.61 -24.95 -14.93
C GLY A 191 13.75 -23.92 -15.02
N THR A 192 15.03 -24.26 -14.83
CA THR A 192 15.77 -25.45 -15.31
C THR A 192 16.94 -25.79 -14.37
N GLY A 193 17.18 -27.09 -14.13
CA GLY A 193 18.49 -27.65 -13.77
C GLY A 193 18.87 -27.59 -12.30
#